data_AF-A0A350C392-F1
#
_entry.id   AF-A0A350C392-F1
#
_cell.length_a   1.000
_cell.length_b   1.000
_cell.length_c   1.000
_cell.angle_alpha   90.00
_cell.angle_beta   90.00
_cell.angle_gamma   90.00
#
_symmetry.space_group_name_H-M   'P 1'
#
loop_
_entity.id
_entity.type
_entity.pdbx_description
1 polymer ?
#
loop_
_entity_poly.entity_id
_entity_poly.type
_entity_poly.pdbx_seq_one_letter_code
_entity_poly.pdbx_strand_id
1 'polypeptide(L)' 'AKPTRFMDITKSAGIDIFSDEKDFDDFATEILLPHKYSTMGPALAVGDVDGDGLDDFYIGGSQGK' A
#
# COMPACT_ATOMS: atom_id res chain seq x y z
N ALA A 1 -3.37 18.60 -28.96
CA ALA A 1 -2.59 18.18 -27.77
C ALA A 1 -3.08 16.81 -27.31
N LYS A 2 -2.19 15.90 -26.90
CA LYS A 2 -2.57 14.57 -26.38
C LYS A 2 -3.28 14.76 -25.02
N PRO A 3 -4.45 14.17 -24.77
CA PRO A 3 -5.07 14.24 -23.45
C PRO A 3 -4.25 13.40 -22.47
N THR A 4 -3.71 14.03 -21.44
CA THR A 4 -3.12 13.34 -20.29
C THR A 4 -4.26 12.68 -19.52
N ARG A 5 -4.27 11.35 -19.44
CA ARG A 5 -5.31 10.58 -18.72
C ARG A 5 -5.06 10.49 -17.21
N PHE A 6 -3.89 10.92 -16.77
CA PHE A 6 -3.47 10.87 -15.38
C PHE A 6 -2.87 12.21 -14.96
N MET A 7 -3.06 12.53 -13.67
CA MET A 7 -2.53 13.71 -13.00
C MET A 7 -1.86 13.26 -11.69
N ASP A 8 -0.69 13.82 -11.38
CA ASP A 8 -0.05 13.64 -10.09
C ASP A 8 -0.79 14.48 -9.03
N ILE A 9 -1.22 13.83 -7.96
CA ILE A 9 -1.92 14.45 -6.82
C ILE A 9 -1.17 14.28 -5.50
N THR A 10 0.07 13.78 -5.49
CA THR A 10 0.77 13.39 -4.25
C THR A 10 0.83 14.53 -3.24
N LYS A 11 1.08 15.76 -3.69
CA LYS A 11 1.12 16.94 -2.81
C LYS A 11 -0.27 17.43 -2.37
N SER A 12 -1.27 17.33 -3.25
CA SER A 12 -2.62 17.83 -2.97
C SER A 12 -3.46 16.87 -2.15
N ALA A 13 -3.15 15.57 -2.19
CA ALA A 13 -3.86 14.55 -1.42
C ALA A 13 -3.60 14.66 0.09
N GLY A 14 -2.48 15.27 0.50
CA GLY A 14 -2.14 15.44 1.92
C GLY A 14 -1.88 14.13 2.68
N ILE A 15 -1.61 13.04 1.95
CA ILE A 15 -1.38 11.70 2.50
C ILE A 15 0.13 11.55 2.73
N ASP A 16 0.56 11.57 4.00
CA ASP A 16 1.94 11.31 4.42
C ASP A 16 2.00 9.99 5.18
N ILE A 17 2.01 8.89 4.43
CA ILE A 17 2.09 7.53 4.95
C ILE A 17 3.48 6.96 4.68
N PHE A 18 4.15 6.50 5.73
CA PHE A 18 5.43 5.82 5.62
C PHE A 18 5.31 4.41 6.22
N SER A 19 5.57 3.40 5.39
CA SER A 19 5.76 2.03 5.86
C SER A 19 7.25 1.77 5.97
N ASP A 20 7.72 1.54 7.19
CA ASP A 20 9.09 1.07 7.47
C ASP A 20 9.11 -0.45 7.35
N GLU A 21 8.91 -0.95 6.11
CA GLU A 21 9.05 -2.38 5.86
C GLU A 21 10.52 -2.75 5.94
N LYS A 22 10.84 -3.68 6.84
CA LYS A 22 12.21 -4.19 6.94
C LYS A 22 12.51 -5.00 5.69
N ASP A 23 13.70 -4.77 5.13
CA ASP A 23 14.23 -5.64 4.09
C ASP A 23 14.49 -7.03 4.71
N PHE A 24 13.58 -7.96 4.43
CA PHE A 24 13.63 -9.33 4.89
C PHE A 24 13.67 -10.26 3.68
N ASP A 25 14.57 -11.25 3.73
CA ASP A 25 14.71 -12.27 2.69
C ASP A 25 14.14 -13.59 3.20
N ASP A 26 12.87 -13.82 2.89
CA ASP A 26 12.19 -15.06 3.26
C ASP A 26 12.74 -16.29 2.51
N PHE A 27 13.29 -16.14 1.30
CA PHE A 27 13.94 -17.24 0.57
C PHE A 27 15.19 -17.76 1.26
N ALA A 28 15.94 -16.89 1.96
CA ALA A 28 17.09 -17.30 2.74
C ALA A 28 16.69 -18.21 3.93
N THR A 29 15.45 -18.08 4.42
CA THR A 29 14.91 -18.91 5.50
C THR A 29 14.17 -20.13 4.95
N GLU A 30 13.39 -19.94 3.89
CA GLU A 30 12.51 -20.93 3.28
C GLU A 30 12.75 -21.00 1.75
N ILE A 31 13.78 -21.75 1.36
CA ILE A 31 14.30 -21.84 -0.01
C ILE A 31 13.25 -22.32 -1.03
N LEU A 32 12.24 -23.07 -0.57
CA LEU A 32 11.20 -23.65 -1.42
C LEU A 32 9.94 -22.78 -1.53
N LEU A 33 9.94 -21.55 -0.98
CA LEU A 33 8.83 -20.64 -1.15
C LEU A 33 8.60 -20.35 -2.64
N PRO A 34 7.34 -20.37 -3.11
CA PRO A 34 7.02 -20.02 -4.49
C PRO A 34 7.12 -18.51 -4.77
N HIS A 35 6.99 -17.67 -3.73
CA HIS A 35 6.93 -16.21 -3.81
C HIS A 35 7.58 -15.54 -2.59
N LYS A 36 8.04 -14.30 -2.78
CA LYS A 36 8.65 -13.45 -1.74
C LYS A 36 7.57 -12.72 -0.92
N TYR A 37 6.92 -13.41 0.01
CA TYR A 37 5.86 -12.88 0.87
C TYR A 37 6.27 -11.67 1.72
N SER A 38 7.55 -11.58 2.07
CA SER A 38 8.20 -10.44 2.74
C SER A 38 8.09 -9.11 1.98
N THR A 39 7.74 -9.14 0.69
CA THR A 39 7.52 -7.95 -0.14
C THR A 39 6.05 -7.71 -0.48
N MET A 40 5.14 -8.56 0.04
CA MET A 40 3.72 -8.28 -0.06
C MET A 40 3.40 -7.20 0.96
N GLY A 41 3.43 -5.95 0.48
CA GLY A 41 3.19 -4.76 1.28
C GLY A 41 1.82 -4.75 1.96
N PRO A 42 1.48 -3.66 2.67
CA PRO A 42 0.27 -3.62 3.46
C PRO A 42 -0.99 -3.78 2.59
N ALA A 43 -1.97 -4.54 3.10
CA ALA A 43 -3.26 -4.65 2.45
C ALA A 43 -3.92 -3.25 2.35
N LEU A 44 -4.55 -2.96 1.21
CA LEU A 44 -5.32 -1.73 1.00
C LEU A 44 -6.79 -2.10 0.76
N ALA A 45 -7.70 -1.41 1.43
CA ALA A 45 -9.13 -1.48 1.18
C ALA A 45 -9.68 -0.07 0.91
N VAL A 46 -10.70 0.04 0.07
CA VAL A 46 -11.33 1.31 -0.31
C VAL A 46 -12.85 1.16 -0.19
N GLY A 47 -13.51 2.20 0.32
CA GLY A 47 -14.97 2.34 0.37
C GLY A 47 -15.38 3.47 1.29
N ASP A 48 -16.57 4.02 1.07
CA ASP A 48 -17.21 5.03 1.93
C ASP A 48 -17.62 4.39 3.28
N VAL A 49 -16.86 4.66 4.34
CA VAL A 49 -17.05 4.08 5.67
C VAL A 49 -17.78 5.03 6.61
N ASP A 50 -17.62 6.34 6.45
CA ASP A 50 -18.28 7.34 7.30
C ASP A 50 -19.60 7.89 6.74
N GLY A 51 -19.94 7.56 5.49
CA GLY A 51 -21.20 7.87 4.84
C GLY A 51 -21.27 9.28 4.26
N ASP A 52 -20.14 9.93 4.00
CA ASP A 52 -20.07 11.27 3.42
C ASP A 52 -20.17 11.29 1.88
N GLY A 53 -20.16 10.12 1.24
CA GLY A 53 -20.22 9.95 -0.21
C GLY A 53 -18.86 10.07 -0.92
N LEU A 54 -17.76 10.16 -0.19
CA LEU A 54 -16.39 10.05 -0.68
C LEU A 54 -15.84 8.64 -0.40
N ASP A 55 -14.93 8.18 -1.25
CA ASP A 55 -14.24 6.90 -1.02
C ASP A 55 -13.16 7.09 0.06
N ASP A 56 -13.33 6.43 1.20
CA ASP A 56 -12.26 6.28 2.18
C ASP A 56 -11.32 5.15 1.78
N PHE A 57 -10.10 5.17 2.32
CA PHE A 57 -9.18 4.05 2.17
C PHE A 57 -8.49 3.71 3.49
N TYR A 58 -8.23 2.41 3.67
CA TYR A 58 -7.59 1.86 4.85
C TYR A 58 -6.37 1.06 4.43
N ILE A 59 -5.27 1.29 5.14
CA ILE A 59 -4.00 0.57 4.96
C ILE A 59 -3.80 -0.32 6.18
N GLY A 60 -3.75 -1.63 5.95
CA GLY A 60 -3.44 -2.61 6.98
C GLY A 60 -2.04 -2.40 7.54
N GLY A 61 -1.87 -2.60 8.84
CA GLY A 61 -0.55 -2.57 9.46
C GLY A 61 0.34 -3.71 8.93
N SER A 62 1.65 -3.46 8.82
CA SER A 62 2.64 -4.51 8.63
C SER A 62 2.89 -5.24 9.96
N GLN A 63 3.34 -6.50 9.89
CA GLN A 63 3.59 -7.30 11.09
C GLN A 63 4.72 -6.66 11.93
N GLY A 64 4.47 -6.38 13.21
CA GLY A 64 5.49 -5.93 14.16
C GLY A 64 5.56 -4.42 14.44
N LYS A 65 4.47 -3.67 14.24
CA LYS A 65 4.28 -2.33 14.83
C LYS A 65 3.50 -2.40 16.14
#